data_AF-A0A2C9EG86-F1
#
_entry.id   AF-A0A2C9EG86-F1
#
_cell.length_a   1.000
_cell.length_b   1.000
_cell.length_c   1.000
_cell.angle_alpha   90.00
_cell.angle_beta   90.00
_cell.angle_gamma   90.00
#
_symmetry.space_group_name_H-M   'P 1'
#
loop_
_entity.id
_entity.type
_entity.pdbx_description
1 polymer ?
#
loop_
_entity_poly.entity_id
_entity_poly.type
_entity_poly.pdbx_seq_one_letter_code
_entity_poly.pdbx_strand_id
1 'polypeptide(L)'
;MTATSGIQGRCAHCQTLLELEPWQLNAMALQEAFNCNHCHKPLKLSCPEQIKRLRSLGSLATLRATMIVLCAMVILVTLVLEWVGLVSLAQQLSVSALMLVSYLLVMMAARRRQRRPLQLQAG
;
A
#
# COMPACT_ATOMS: atom_id res chain seq x y z
N MET A 1 5.35 -8.46 -16.96
CA MET A 1 4.53 -7.43 -16.27
C MET A 1 5.34 -6.94 -15.07
N THR A 2 5.90 -5.73 -15.13
CA THR A 2 6.58 -5.11 -13.98
C THR A 2 5.51 -4.62 -13.01
N ALA A 3 5.57 -5.09 -11.76
CA ALA A 3 4.65 -4.65 -10.73
C ALA A 3 4.98 -3.19 -10.37
N THR A 4 4.15 -2.26 -10.84
CA THR A 4 4.28 -0.86 -10.44
C THR A 4 3.84 -0.71 -9.00
N SER A 5 4.64 0.00 -8.20
CA SER A 5 4.31 0.25 -6.80
C SER A 5 3.17 1.26 -6.63
N GLY A 6 2.89 2.05 -7.69
CA GLY A 6 1.98 3.19 -7.66
C GLY A 6 2.46 4.35 -6.77
N ILE A 7 3.70 4.28 -6.27
CA ILE A 7 4.33 5.29 -5.42
C ILE A 7 5.17 6.19 -6.33
N GLN A 8 4.98 7.50 -6.19
CA GLN A 8 5.74 8.50 -6.94
C GLN A 8 6.86 9.09 -6.08
N GLY A 9 7.99 9.40 -6.69
CA GLY A 9 9.09 10.16 -6.12
C GLY A 9 9.35 11.41 -6.95
N ARG A 10 9.75 12.50 -6.33
CA ARG A 10 10.18 13.73 -7.00
C ARG A 10 11.68 13.90 -6.81
N CYS A 11 12.42 13.98 -7.90
CA CYS A 11 13.86 14.22 -7.87
C CYS A 11 14.18 15.64 -7.41
N ALA A 12 15.06 15.82 -6.41
CA ALA A 12 15.51 17.16 -5.99
C ALA A 12 16.30 17.92 -7.07
N HIS A 13 16.95 17.21 -8.01
CA HIS A 13 17.78 17.82 -9.04
C HIS A 13 16.98 18.31 -10.25
N CYS A 14 16.22 17.42 -10.89
CA CYS A 14 15.48 17.74 -12.12
C CYS A 14 13.99 17.98 -11.89
N GLN A 15 13.51 17.86 -10.64
CA GLN A 15 12.11 18.08 -10.24
C GLN A 15 11.08 17.18 -10.94
N THR A 16 11.53 16.23 -11.77
CA THR A 16 10.70 15.25 -12.44
C THR A 16 10.07 14.30 -11.43
N LEU A 17 8.82 13.91 -11.71
CA LEU A 17 8.15 12.83 -11.00
C LEU A 17 8.57 11.50 -11.62
N LEU A 18 9.05 10.59 -10.79
CA LEU A 18 9.41 9.23 -11.16
C LEU A 18 8.41 8.28 -10.50
N GLU A 19 7.92 7.30 -11.27
CA GLU A 19 7.22 6.17 -10.70
C GLU A 19 8.27 5.22 -10.13
N LEU A 20 8.25 5.02 -8.80
CA LEU A 20 9.29 4.29 -8.09
C LEU A 20 9.09 2.80 -8.25
N GLU A 21 10.13 2.10 -8.69
CA GLU A 21 10.12 0.65 -8.78
C GLU A 21 10.27 -0.01 -7.38
N PRO A 22 9.81 -1.26 -7.20
CA PRO A 22 9.93 -1.97 -5.94
C PRO A 22 11.36 -2.03 -5.39
N TRP A 23 12.36 -2.23 -6.24
CA TRP A 23 13.76 -2.27 -5.84
C TRP A 23 14.28 -0.89 -5.39
N GLN A 24 13.82 0.21 -6.00
CA GLN A 24 14.17 1.58 -5.59
C GLN A 24 13.58 1.92 -4.23
N LEU A 25 12.35 1.46 -3.97
CA LEU A 25 11.73 1.57 -2.64
C LEU A 25 12.54 0.79 -1.59
N ASN A 26 13.03 -0.40 -1.95
CA ASN A 26 13.89 -1.20 -1.08
C ASN A 26 15.25 -0.53 -0.81
N ALA A 27 15.91 -0.01 -1.85
CA ALA A 27 17.15 0.75 -1.72
C ALA A 27 16.96 1.94 -0.75
N MET A 28 15.87 2.70 -0.87
CA MET A 28 15.56 3.79 0.07
C MET A 28 15.31 3.29 1.50
N ALA A 29 14.66 2.14 1.68
CA ALA A 29 14.44 1.55 2.99
C ALA A 29 15.75 1.10 3.65
N LEU A 30 16.73 0.66 2.85
CA LEU A 30 18.09 0.32 3.25
C LEU A 30 19.03 1.53 3.31
N GLN A 31 18.54 2.74 3.02
CA GLN A 31 19.32 3.96 2.92
C GLN A 31 20.45 3.91 1.87
N GLU A 32 20.25 3.12 0.81
CA GLU A 32 21.12 3.08 -0.36
C GLU A 32 20.68 4.14 -1.38
N ALA A 33 21.65 4.72 -2.09
CA ALA A 33 21.38 5.67 -3.17
C ALA A 33 21.08 4.93 -4.48
N PHE A 34 20.25 5.53 -5.33
CA PHE A 34 19.98 5.06 -6.69
C PHE A 34 19.98 6.23 -7.66
N ASN A 35 20.25 5.98 -8.94
CA ASN A 35 20.32 7.06 -9.92
C ASN A 35 18.94 7.43 -10.46
N CYS A 36 18.70 8.73 -10.64
CA CYS A 36 17.52 9.23 -11.32
C CYS A 36 17.53 8.78 -12.79
N ASN A 37 16.44 8.17 -13.28
CA ASN A 37 16.33 7.75 -14.69
C ASN A 37 16.39 8.92 -15.69
N HIS A 38 16.18 10.17 -15.24
CA HIS A 38 16.25 11.36 -16.09
C HIS A 38 17.61 12.04 -16.03
N CYS A 39 18.02 12.52 -14.84
CA CYS A 39 19.25 13.29 -14.70
C CYS A 39 20.48 12.44 -14.34
N HIS A 40 20.32 11.14 -14.14
CA HIS A 40 21.38 10.19 -13.78
C HIS A 40 22.15 10.51 -12.50
N LYS A 41 21.71 11.51 -11.73
CA LYS A 41 22.30 11.89 -10.44
C LYS A 41 21.82 10.94 -9.34
N PRO A 42 22.67 10.66 -8.34
CA PRO A 42 22.31 9.82 -7.21
C PRO A 42 21.23 10.49 -6.36
N LEU A 43 20.24 9.70 -5.96
CA LEU A 43 19.10 10.09 -5.16
C LEU A 43 19.01 9.18 -3.94
N LYS A 44 18.65 9.76 -2.81
CA LYS A 44 18.41 9.05 -1.56
C LYS A 44 17.25 9.70 -0.79
N LEU A 45 16.54 8.88 -0.01
CA LEU A 45 15.52 9.36 0.89
C LEU A 45 16.14 9.63 2.27
N SER A 46 16.58 10.86 2.51
CA SER A 46 17.27 11.21 3.77
C SER A 46 16.33 11.87 4.81
N CYS A 47 15.15 12.33 4.39
CA CYS A 47 14.19 12.95 5.31
C CYS A 47 13.58 11.91 6.26
N PRO A 48 13.75 12.04 7.60
CA PRO A 48 13.28 11.04 8.56
C PRO A 48 11.75 10.89 8.55
N GLU A 49 11.00 11.97 8.31
CA GLU A 49 9.55 11.91 8.17
C GLU A 49 9.12 11.10 6.94
N GLN A 50 9.85 11.23 5.83
CA GLN A 50 9.54 10.50 4.61
C GLN A 50 9.94 9.02 4.71
N ILE A 51 11.03 8.70 5.41
CA ILE A 51 11.40 7.32 5.73
C ILE A 51 10.32 6.67 6.60
N LYS A 52 9.83 7.36 7.64
CA LYS A 52 8.71 6.88 8.46
C LYS A 52 7.46 6.63 7.60
N ARG A 53 7.16 7.54 6.66
CA ARG A 53 6.04 7.38 5.72
C ARG A 53 6.22 6.16 4.81
N LEU A 54 7.41 5.97 4.23
CA LEU A 54 7.74 4.80 3.41
C LEU A 54 7.58 3.50 4.21
N ARG A 55 8.02 3.47 5.47
CA ARG A 55 7.83 2.32 6.34
C ARG A 55 6.35 2.04 6.63
N SER A 56 5.55 3.10 6.86
CA SER A 56 4.10 2.94 7.02
C SER A 56 3.41 2.42 5.74
N LEU A 57 3.96 2.73 4.56
CA LEU A 57 3.49 2.17 3.29
C LEU A 57 3.79 0.67 3.19
N GLY A 58 4.94 0.22 3.69
CA GLY A 58 5.23 -1.21 3.86
C GLY A 58 4.20 -1.89 4.78
N SER A 59 3.86 -1.26 5.90
CA SER A 59 2.82 -1.79 6.81
C SER A 59 1.40 -1.78 6.20
N LEU A 60 1.13 -0.97 5.18
CA LEU A 60 -0.14 -1.02 4.45
C LEU A 60 -0.26 -2.27 3.58
N ALA A 61 0.85 -2.80 3.06
CA ALA A 61 0.85 -4.07 2.33
C ALA A 61 0.52 -5.24 3.27
N THR A 62 1.10 -5.27 4.47
CA THR A 62 0.76 -6.28 5.48
C THR A 62 -0.68 -6.13 5.96
N LEU A 63 -1.15 -4.89 6.19
CA LEU A 63 -2.56 -4.61 6.51
C LEU A 63 -3.53 -5.11 5.44
N ARG A 64 -3.18 -4.94 4.15
CA ARG A 64 -4.00 -5.47 3.05
C ARG A 64 -4.09 -6.99 3.10
N ALA A 65 -2.97 -7.68 3.34
CA ALA A 65 -2.94 -9.12 3.45
C ALA A 65 -3.77 -9.62 4.64
N THR A 66 -3.63 -8.99 5.81
CA THR A 66 -4.41 -9.36 7.01
C THR A 66 -5.90 -9.11 6.82
N MET A 67 -6.29 -7.99 6.18
CA MET A 67 -7.70 -7.72 5.86
C MET A 67 -8.28 -8.77 4.91
N ILE A 68 -7.53 -9.23 3.90
CA ILE A 68 -8.00 -10.31 3.01
C ILE A 68 -8.27 -11.60 3.80
N VAL A 69 -7.33 -11.99 4.67
CA VAL A 69 -7.49 -13.18 5.52
C VAL A 69 -8.68 -13.03 6.45
N LEU A 70 -8.83 -11.87 7.11
CA LEU A 70 -9.97 -11.61 7.99
C LEU A 70 -11.30 -11.62 7.24
N CYS A 71 -11.38 -11.00 6.06
CA CYS A 71 -12.56 -11.07 5.20
C CYS A 71 -12.92 -12.51 4.85
N ALA A 72 -11.94 -13.30 4.43
CA ALA A 72 -12.16 -14.71 4.09
C ALA A 72 -12.67 -15.51 5.30
N MET A 73 -12.05 -15.33 6.47
CA MET A 73 -12.47 -15.99 7.71
C MET A 73 -13.89 -15.61 8.11
N VAL A 74 -14.24 -14.31 8.06
CA VAL A 74 -15.60 -13.86 8.40
C VAL A 74 -16.64 -14.43 7.44
N ILE A 75 -16.35 -14.45 6.13
CA ILE A 75 -17.27 -15.03 5.13
C ILE A 75 -17.45 -16.54 5.36
N LEU A 76 -16.37 -17.26 5.66
CA LEU A 76 -16.46 -18.70 5.96
C LEU A 76 -17.27 -18.97 7.22
N VAL A 77 -17.02 -18.22 8.30
CA VAL A 77 -17.75 -18.37 9.57
C VAL A 77 -19.24 -18.05 9.39
N THR A 78 -19.59 -16.96 8.68
CA THR A 78 -20.99 -16.62 8.45
C THR A 78 -21.71 -17.63 7.56
N LEU A 79 -21.02 -18.21 6.58
CA LEU A 79 -21.55 -19.28 5.76
C LEU A 79 -21.86 -20.54 6.60
N VAL A 80 -20.96 -20.92 7.51
CA VAL A 80 -21.21 -22.07 8.42
C VAL A 80 -22.39 -21.77 9.36
N LEU A 81 -22.48 -20.55 9.89
CA LEU A 81 -23.60 -20.16 10.77
C LEU A 81 -24.94 -20.14 10.03
N GLU A 82 -24.96 -19.73 8.77
CA GLU A 82 -26.15 -19.81 7.92
C GLU A 82 -26.55 -21.26 7.66
N TRP A 83 -25.58 -22.12 7.35
CA TRP A 83 -25.81 -23.55 7.12
C TRP A 83 -26.42 -24.29 8.33
N VAL A 84 -26.02 -23.91 9.55
CA VAL A 84 -26.56 -24.47 10.81
C VAL A 84 -27.87 -23.77 11.21
N GLY A 85 -28.34 -22.78 10.44
CA GLY A 85 -29.60 -22.08 10.67
C GLY A 85 -29.54 -21.01 11.77
N LEU A 86 -28.35 -20.62 12.21
CA LEU A 86 -28.13 -19.59 13.24
C LEU A 86 -28.19 -18.18 12.66
N VAL A 87 -27.98 -18.04 11.35
CA VAL A 87 -27.96 -16.75 10.64
C VAL A 87 -28.81 -16.87 9.38
N SER A 88 -29.59 -15.82 9.06
CA SER A 88 -30.34 -15.78 7.80
C SER A 88 -29.45 -15.39 6.61
N LEU A 89 -29.82 -15.85 5.41
CA LEU A 89 -29.15 -15.44 4.16
C LEU A 89 -29.06 -13.91 4.02
N ALA A 90 -30.11 -13.18 4.43
CA ALA A 90 -30.12 -11.72 4.41
C ALA A 90 -29.06 -11.10 5.34
N GLN A 91 -28.86 -11.66 6.52
CA GLN A 91 -27.80 -11.25 7.45
C GLN A 91 -26.41 -11.60 6.90
N GLN A 92 -26.23 -12.77 6.30
CA GLN A 92 -24.95 -13.16 5.68
C GLN A 92 -24.55 -12.20 4.55
N LEU A 93 -25.49 -11.84 3.67
CA LEU A 93 -25.27 -10.87 2.60
C LEU A 93 -24.89 -9.50 3.16
N SER A 94 -25.56 -9.06 4.23
CA SER A 94 -25.28 -7.79 4.91
C SER A 94 -23.86 -7.77 5.50
N VAL A 95 -23.43 -8.85 6.17
CA VAL A 95 -22.08 -8.97 6.71
C VAL A 95 -21.04 -8.98 5.59
N SER A 96 -21.29 -9.72 4.51
CA SER A 96 -20.40 -9.78 3.36
C SER A 96 -20.23 -8.39 2.71
N ALA A 97 -21.32 -7.65 2.55
CA ALA A 97 -21.29 -6.28 2.04
C ALA A 97 -20.49 -5.33 2.95
N LEU A 98 -20.69 -5.42 4.27
CA LEU A 98 -19.92 -4.63 5.25
C LEU A 98 -18.41 -4.93 5.18
N MET A 99 -18.03 -6.20 5.07
CA MET A 99 -16.62 -6.59 4.92
C MET A 99 -16.02 -6.05 3.62
N LEU A 100 -16.76 -6.11 2.51
CA LEU A 100 -16.31 -5.54 1.23
C LEU A 100 -16.13 -4.02 1.33
N VAL A 101 -17.09 -3.30 1.91
CA VAL A 101 -17.02 -1.84 2.08
C VAL A 101 -15.83 -1.46 2.96
N SER A 102 -15.61 -2.16 4.08
CA SER A 102 -14.47 -1.88 4.97
C SER A 102 -13.13 -2.10 4.26
N TYR A 103 -12.99 -3.18 3.48
CA TYR A 103 -11.81 -3.43 2.67
C TYR A 103 -11.58 -2.32 1.64
N LEU A 104 -12.62 -1.89 0.91
CA LEU A 104 -12.53 -0.81 -0.06
C LEU A 104 -12.13 0.53 0.57
N LEU A 105 -12.67 0.85 1.74
CA LEU A 105 -12.32 2.06 2.48
C LEU A 105 -10.84 2.07 2.89
N VAL A 106 -10.34 0.95 3.42
CA VAL A 106 -8.91 0.79 3.78
C VAL A 106 -8.03 0.93 2.54
N MET A 107 -8.39 0.27 1.44
CA MET A 107 -7.65 0.36 0.18
C MET A 107 -7.67 1.76 -0.42
N MET A 108 -8.79 2.49 -0.36
CA MET A 108 -8.87 3.88 -0.79
C MET A 108 -8.00 4.79 0.07
N ALA A 109 -8.04 4.61 1.40
CA ALA A 109 -7.19 5.37 2.31
C ALA A 109 -5.69 5.11 2.04
N ALA A 110 -5.32 3.85 1.78
CA ALA A 110 -3.98 3.45 1.40
C ALA A 110 -3.53 4.15 0.09
N ARG A 111 -4.37 4.10 -0.95
CA ARG A 111 -4.11 4.74 -2.24
C ARG A 111 -3.99 6.26 -2.12
N ARG A 112 -4.83 6.90 -1.30
CA ARG A 112 -4.74 8.35 -1.04
C ARG A 112 -3.41 8.72 -0.36
N ARG A 113 -2.92 7.88 0.56
CA ARG A 113 -1.60 8.06 1.20
C ARG A 113 -0.44 7.84 0.22
N GLN A 114 -0.56 6.89 -0.71
CA GLN A 114 0.44 6.59 -1.75
C GLN A 114 0.60 7.69 -2.80
N ARG A 115 -0.48 8.43 -3.12
CA ARG A 115 -0.46 9.48 -4.16
C ARG A 115 0.37 10.72 -3.81
N ARG A 116 0.84 10.87 -2.56
CA ARG A 116 1.74 11.97 -2.21
C ARG A 116 3.17 11.61 -2.62
N PRO A 117 3.79 12.34 -3.57
CA PRO A 117 5.13 12.01 -4.01
C PRO A 117 6.14 12.17 -2.87
N LEU A 118 7.07 11.23 -2.75
CA LEU A 118 8.23 11.32 -1.87
C LEU A 118 9.20 12.35 -2.43
N GLN A 119 9.89 13.13 -1.59
CA GLN A 119 10.91 14.07 -2.03
C GLN A 119 12.28 13.42 -1.91
N LEU A 120 12.83 13.03 -3.05
CA LEU A 120 14.13 12.37 -3.13
C LEU A 120 15.21 13.45 -3.06
N GLN A 121 16.09 13.36 -2.07
CA GLN A 121 17.18 14.29 -1.86
C GLN A 121 18.42 13.82 -2.61
N ALA A 122 19.39 14.73 -2.77
CA ALA A 122 20.71 14.36 -3.28
C ALA A 122 21.34 13.34 -2.32
N GLY A 123 21.78 12.21 -2.87
CA GLY A 123 22.47 11.14 -2.15
C GLY A 123 23.95 11.41 -2.00
#